data_AF-A0A7U3VSB8-F1
#
_entry.id   AF-A0A7U3VSB8-F1
#
_cell.length_a   1.000
_cell.length_b   1.000
_cell.length_c   1.000
_cell.angle_alpha   90.00
_cell.angle_beta   90.00
_cell.angle_gamma   90.00
#
_symmetry.space_group_name_H-M   'P 1'
#
loop_
_entity.id
_entity.type
_entity.pdbx_description
1 polymer ?
#
loop_
_entity_poly.entity_id
_entity_poly.type
_entity_poly.pdbx_seq_one_letter_code
_entity_poly.pdbx_strand_id
1 'polypeptide(L)'
;MTPPPPLFRFSRGRAGPSLDPALGDRELVAARAALNQGHWTDVRALLAATGDDWDTRGHRLVVLGAGISAAAWAEEWRLAEPESADAAALAAAAGVFRAIAGRQNPEDAREACLRVARRATRDPTPWLLLLVLARRTGSDDEQVRAFDQVRGRHRGHHHAHHLMTQCLAERQRTDGDDPFHEVYEFTEWAAGEAGPSSPLTVLPLVALVERYRALAAAGTLPPDPDRLPYWSGPHAHNSVRAGFDWWLAWDGPPYPRMPIDLNYLAYGAFHSGDTVEAAALFHRIGAAATRVPWSYPDRDPRKAFRAARDHALGFDPS
;
A
#
# COMPACT_ATOMS: atom_id res chain seq x y z
N MET A 1 27.88 -3.23 44.53
CA MET A 1 27.93 -3.29 43.05
C MET A 1 26.53 -2.96 42.54
N THR A 2 26.37 -1.75 42.01
CA THR A 2 25.11 -1.21 41.48
C THR A 2 24.96 -1.67 40.02
N PRO A 3 23.77 -2.10 39.56
CA PRO A 3 23.58 -2.49 38.17
C PRO A 3 23.65 -1.26 37.25
N PRO A 4 24.09 -1.41 35.98
CA PRO A 4 24.13 -0.29 35.04
C PRO A 4 22.69 0.13 34.68
N PRO A 5 22.43 1.43 34.44
CA PRO A 5 21.13 1.87 33.97
C PRO A 5 20.88 1.37 32.53
N PRO A 6 19.62 1.08 32.14
CA PRO A 6 19.31 0.66 30.79
C PRO A 6 19.56 1.78 29.79
N LEU A 7 20.18 1.43 28.66
CA LEU A 7 20.44 2.32 27.51
C LEU A 7 19.15 2.52 26.69
N PHE A 8 18.16 3.21 27.23
CA PHE A 8 17.06 3.74 26.42
C PHE A 8 17.34 5.20 26.09
N ARG A 9 17.99 5.44 24.94
CA ARG A 9 17.99 6.77 24.32
C ARG A 9 16.59 7.04 23.77
N PHE A 10 15.79 7.78 24.51
CA PHE A 10 14.65 8.48 23.92
C PHE A 10 15.18 9.52 22.93
N SER A 11 15.09 9.21 21.64
CA SER A 11 15.28 10.21 20.61
C SER A 11 14.06 11.15 20.63
N ARG A 12 14.14 12.23 21.43
CA ARG A 12 13.31 13.42 21.22
C ARG A 12 13.84 14.13 19.98
N GLY A 13 13.49 13.60 18.81
CA GLY A 13 13.77 14.19 17.51
C GLY A 13 12.49 14.73 16.89
N ARG A 14 12.45 16.04 16.69
CA ARG A 14 11.39 16.88 16.11
C ARG A 14 11.15 16.59 14.61
N ALA A 15 11.05 15.32 14.22
CA ALA A 15 10.70 14.88 12.87
C ALA A 15 9.30 14.29 12.91
N GLY A 16 8.32 15.01 12.33
CA GLY A 16 6.96 14.48 12.21
C GLY A 16 6.93 13.17 11.39
N PRO A 17 5.82 12.42 11.41
CA PRO A 17 5.75 11.10 10.79
C PRO A 17 6.12 11.14 9.31
N SER A 18 7.05 10.30 8.85
CA SER A 18 7.51 10.29 7.46
C SER A 18 6.53 9.57 6.56
N LEU A 19 5.81 10.31 5.71
CA LEU A 19 4.87 9.74 4.73
C LEU A 19 5.57 9.32 3.42
N ASP A 20 6.83 8.90 3.52
CA ASP A 20 7.61 8.53 2.33
C ASP A 20 7.04 7.24 1.71
N PRO A 21 6.62 7.25 0.44
CA PRO A 21 6.07 6.06 -0.21
C PRO A 21 7.09 4.94 -0.39
N ALA A 22 8.38 5.14 -0.09
CA ALA A 22 9.40 4.09 -0.07
C ALA A 22 9.33 3.18 1.17
N LEU A 23 8.50 3.49 2.17
CA LEU A 23 8.20 2.61 3.32
C LEU A 23 9.46 2.13 4.08
N GLY A 24 10.51 2.95 4.11
CA GLY A 24 11.78 2.61 4.77
C GLY A 24 12.82 1.92 3.88
N ASP A 25 12.52 1.64 2.61
CA ASP A 25 13.50 1.18 1.62
C ASP A 25 14.49 2.32 1.29
N ARG A 26 15.65 2.27 1.94
CA ARG A 26 16.70 3.28 1.81
C ARG A 26 17.33 3.30 0.42
N GLU A 27 17.42 2.16 -0.24
CA GLU A 27 17.97 2.07 -1.59
C GLU A 27 17.03 2.71 -2.60
N LEU A 28 15.71 2.48 -2.46
CA LEU A 28 14.69 3.14 -3.25
C LEU A 28 14.67 4.66 -3.02
N VAL A 29 14.83 5.12 -1.77
CA VAL A 29 14.96 6.56 -1.47
C VAL A 29 16.17 7.16 -2.19
N ALA A 30 17.32 6.50 -2.14
CA ALA A 30 18.54 6.95 -2.80
C ALA A 30 18.39 6.98 -4.33
N ALA A 31 17.90 5.89 -4.93
CA ALA A 31 17.70 5.79 -6.38
C ALA A 31 16.67 6.80 -6.90
N ARG A 32 15.59 7.07 -6.14
CA ARG A 32 14.61 8.11 -6.50
C ARG A 32 15.24 9.51 -6.43
N ALA A 33 16.08 9.78 -5.44
CA ALA A 33 16.80 11.05 -5.35
C ALA A 33 17.82 11.22 -6.50
N ALA A 34 18.48 10.14 -6.89
CA ALA A 34 19.40 10.10 -8.03
C ALA A 34 18.65 10.29 -9.37
N LEU A 35 17.51 9.63 -9.55
CA LEU A 35 16.64 9.79 -10.72
C LEU A 35 16.16 11.24 -10.87
N ASN A 36 15.86 11.94 -9.77
CA ASN A 36 15.50 13.37 -9.82
C ASN A 36 16.64 14.26 -10.35
N GLN A 37 17.89 13.80 -10.26
CA GLN A 37 19.09 14.49 -10.76
C GLN A 37 19.51 13.98 -12.15
N GLY A 38 18.77 13.06 -12.76
CA GLY A 38 19.08 12.47 -14.07
C GLY A 38 20.01 11.26 -14.05
N HIS A 39 20.37 10.76 -12.87
CA HIS A 39 21.20 9.57 -12.75
C HIS A 39 20.33 8.30 -12.79
N TRP A 40 19.82 7.97 -13.99
CA TRP A 40 19.01 6.76 -14.19
C TRP A 40 19.83 5.46 -14.01
N THR A 41 21.16 5.52 -14.06
CA THR A 41 22.05 4.38 -13.82
C THR A 41 21.94 3.82 -12.40
N ASP A 42 21.65 4.65 -11.40
CA ASP A 42 21.38 4.20 -10.02
C ASP A 42 20.08 3.40 -9.94
N VAL A 43 19.06 3.79 -10.71
CA VAL A 43 17.81 3.03 -10.82
C VAL A 43 18.06 1.70 -11.55
N ARG A 44 18.88 1.69 -12.60
CA ARG A 44 19.32 0.46 -13.27
C ARG A 44 19.98 -0.50 -12.29
N ALA A 45 20.93 -0.02 -11.49
CA ALA A 45 21.61 -0.84 -10.48
C ALA A 45 20.63 -1.38 -9.43
N LEU A 46 19.70 -0.55 -8.95
CA LEU A 46 18.66 -0.96 -8.01
C LEU A 46 17.77 -2.09 -8.56
N LEU A 47 17.25 -1.92 -9.78
CA LEU A 47 16.33 -2.89 -10.38
C LEU A 47 17.03 -4.21 -10.70
N ALA A 48 18.29 -4.15 -11.17
CA ALA A 48 19.12 -5.33 -11.37
C ALA A 48 19.37 -6.09 -10.06
N ALA A 49 19.67 -5.38 -8.96
CA ALA A 49 19.87 -5.99 -7.64
C ALA A 49 18.57 -6.55 -7.03
N THR A 50 17.41 -5.97 -7.39
CA THR A 50 16.10 -6.47 -6.95
C THR A 50 15.79 -7.83 -7.57
N GLY A 51 16.14 -8.02 -8.84
CA GLY A 51 15.89 -9.25 -9.58
C GLY A 51 14.41 -9.64 -9.57
N ASP A 52 14.15 -10.91 -9.22
CA ASP A 52 12.84 -11.55 -9.26
C ASP A 52 12.07 -11.46 -7.92
N ASP A 53 12.52 -10.63 -6.97
CA ASP A 53 11.70 -10.28 -5.80
C ASP A 53 10.53 -9.39 -6.27
N TRP A 54 9.44 -10.04 -6.67
CA TRP A 54 8.33 -9.39 -7.37
C TRP A 54 7.57 -8.38 -6.52
N ASP A 55 7.42 -8.62 -5.21
CA ASP A 55 6.79 -7.65 -4.32
C ASP A 55 7.67 -6.40 -4.16
N THR A 56 8.99 -6.57 -3.98
CA THR A 56 9.94 -5.45 -3.91
C THR A 56 10.01 -4.71 -5.24
N ARG A 57 10.14 -5.44 -6.36
CA ARG A 57 10.23 -4.88 -7.72
C ARG A 57 8.98 -4.08 -8.08
N GLY A 58 7.80 -4.66 -7.84
CA GLY A 58 6.52 -4.00 -8.05
C GLY A 58 6.38 -2.72 -7.22
N HIS A 59 6.78 -2.77 -5.95
CA HIS A 59 6.78 -1.59 -5.09
C HIS A 59 7.73 -0.50 -5.59
N ARG A 60 8.99 -0.85 -5.89
CA ARG A 60 10.02 0.07 -6.39
C ARG A 60 9.58 0.76 -7.68
N LEU A 61 9.08 0.01 -8.66
CA LEU A 61 8.61 0.58 -9.93
C LEU A 61 7.41 1.51 -9.78
N VAL A 62 6.46 1.19 -8.90
CA VAL A 62 5.33 2.08 -8.59
C VAL A 62 5.83 3.40 -7.98
N VAL A 63 6.75 3.33 -7.01
CA VAL A 63 7.28 4.52 -6.33
C VAL A 63 8.13 5.38 -7.27
N LEU A 64 8.99 4.76 -8.08
CA LEU A 64 9.83 5.46 -9.06
C LEU A 64 8.98 6.07 -10.17
N GLY A 65 8.03 5.32 -10.73
CA GLY A 65 7.16 5.78 -11.82
C GLY A 65 6.27 6.96 -11.45
N ALA A 66 5.89 7.09 -10.18
CA ALA A 66 5.12 8.24 -9.70
C ALA A 66 5.94 9.54 -9.61
N GLY A 67 7.27 9.48 -9.76
CA GLY A 67 8.15 10.64 -9.74
C GLY A 67 7.91 11.59 -10.92
N ILE A 68 7.98 12.91 -10.67
CA ILE A 68 7.70 13.93 -11.69
C ILE A 68 8.67 13.85 -12.87
N SER A 69 9.94 13.54 -12.61
CA SER A 69 10.98 13.43 -13.64
C SER A 69 11.09 12.01 -14.24
N ALA A 70 10.33 11.04 -13.74
CA ALA A 70 10.50 9.63 -14.08
C ALA A 70 10.33 9.38 -15.58
N ALA A 71 9.33 10.00 -16.21
CA ALA A 71 9.07 9.83 -17.63
C ALA A 71 10.23 10.31 -18.52
N ALA A 72 10.83 11.46 -18.19
CA ALA A 72 11.91 12.03 -18.99
C ALA A 72 13.17 11.16 -18.93
N TRP A 73 13.60 10.78 -17.73
CA TRP A 73 14.81 9.99 -17.54
C TRP A 73 14.63 8.52 -17.91
N ALA A 74 13.42 7.96 -17.81
CA ALA A 74 13.14 6.63 -18.33
C ALA A 74 13.23 6.58 -19.85
N GLU A 75 12.81 7.65 -20.55
CA GLU A 75 12.95 7.74 -22.00
C GLU A 75 14.41 7.90 -22.42
N GLU A 76 15.20 8.71 -21.72
CA GLU A 76 16.64 8.79 -21.95
C GLU A 76 17.33 7.43 -21.77
N TRP A 77 17.02 6.73 -20.67
CA TRP A 77 17.54 5.38 -20.46
C TRP A 77 17.11 4.43 -21.59
N ARG A 78 15.86 4.49 -22.05
CA ARG A 78 15.38 3.68 -23.17
C ARG A 78 16.12 3.98 -24.48
N LEU A 79 16.52 5.22 -24.71
CA LEU A 79 17.33 5.60 -25.88
C LEU A 79 18.78 5.09 -25.76
N ALA A 80 19.35 5.16 -24.56
CA ALA A 80 20.70 4.66 -24.28
C ALA A 80 20.77 3.12 -24.32
N GLU A 81 19.72 2.44 -23.85
CA GLU A 81 19.63 0.98 -23.74
C GLU A 81 18.28 0.45 -24.28
N PRO A 82 18.07 0.38 -25.61
CA PRO A 82 16.77 0.04 -26.21
C PRO A 82 16.23 -1.35 -25.87
N GLU A 83 17.13 -2.29 -25.58
CA GLU A 83 16.80 -3.67 -25.23
C GLU A 83 16.59 -3.87 -23.71
N SER A 84 16.75 -2.81 -22.90
CA SER A 84 16.56 -2.89 -21.46
C SER A 84 15.09 -3.05 -21.09
N ALA A 85 14.74 -4.21 -20.51
CA ALA A 85 13.41 -4.48 -19.98
C ALA A 85 13.07 -3.56 -18.80
N ASP A 86 14.06 -3.21 -17.98
CA ASP A 86 13.88 -2.32 -16.83
C ASP A 86 13.62 -0.87 -17.26
N ALA A 87 14.32 -0.38 -18.30
CA ALA A 87 14.05 0.94 -18.86
C ALA A 87 12.61 1.03 -19.40
N ALA A 88 12.18 0.00 -20.15
CA ALA A 88 10.82 -0.09 -20.67
C ALA A 88 9.78 -0.18 -19.55
N ALA A 89 10.06 -0.92 -18.48
CA ALA A 89 9.16 -1.05 -17.32
C ALA A 89 9.01 0.28 -16.57
N LEU A 90 10.11 1.02 -16.34
CA LEU A 90 10.06 2.34 -15.71
C LEU A 90 9.31 3.36 -16.58
N ALA A 91 9.53 3.34 -17.90
CA ALA A 91 8.80 4.21 -18.83
C ALA A 91 7.29 3.91 -18.82
N ALA A 92 6.90 2.63 -18.81
CA ALA A 92 5.51 2.22 -18.70
C ALA A 92 4.89 2.65 -17.35
N ALA A 93 5.63 2.48 -16.24
CA ALA A 93 5.18 2.94 -14.92
C ALA A 93 4.95 4.46 -14.90
N ALA A 94 5.90 5.24 -15.43
CA ALA A 94 5.76 6.68 -15.54
C ALA A 94 4.59 7.09 -16.44
N GLY A 95 4.36 6.38 -17.54
CA GLY A 95 3.19 6.55 -18.41
C GLY A 95 1.87 6.34 -17.68
N VAL A 96 1.77 5.29 -16.84
CA VAL A 96 0.59 5.02 -16.01
C VAL A 96 0.29 6.18 -15.06
N PHE A 97 1.28 6.68 -14.32
CA PHE A 97 1.05 7.79 -13.39
C PHE A 97 0.77 9.11 -14.10
N ARG A 98 1.34 9.35 -15.29
CA ARG A 98 0.98 10.49 -16.13
C ARG A 98 -0.47 10.39 -16.64
N ALA A 99 -0.92 9.20 -17.03
CA ALA A 99 -2.30 8.97 -17.46
C ALA A 99 -3.30 9.21 -16.32
N ILE A 100 -3.01 8.68 -15.12
CA ILE A 100 -3.82 8.94 -13.91
C ILE A 100 -3.88 10.44 -13.59
N ALA A 101 -2.80 11.18 -13.82
CA ALA A 101 -2.76 12.63 -13.63
C ALA A 101 -3.41 13.43 -14.77
N GLY A 102 -3.99 12.78 -15.79
CA GLY A 102 -4.60 13.43 -16.95
C GLY A 102 -3.58 14.07 -17.93
N ARG A 103 -2.31 13.66 -17.86
CA ARG A 103 -1.20 14.23 -18.66
C ARG A 103 -0.76 13.33 -19.81
N GLN A 104 -1.46 12.23 -20.04
CA GLN A 104 -1.23 11.25 -21.11
C GLN A 104 -2.51 10.46 -21.35
N ASN A 105 -2.70 9.93 -22.56
CA ASN A 105 -3.79 9.01 -22.87
C ASN A 105 -3.61 7.68 -22.10
N PRO A 106 -4.61 7.20 -21.35
CA PRO A 106 -4.59 5.88 -20.72
C PRO A 106 -4.30 4.72 -21.67
N GLU A 107 -4.77 4.78 -22.93
CA GLU A 107 -4.50 3.74 -23.92
C GLU A 107 -3.01 3.58 -24.24
N ASP A 108 -2.28 4.69 -24.36
CA ASP A 108 -0.84 4.64 -24.63
C ASP A 108 -0.07 4.01 -23.46
N ALA A 109 -0.48 4.31 -22.23
CA ALA A 109 0.10 3.73 -21.02
C ALA A 109 -0.23 2.23 -20.93
N ARG A 110 -1.47 1.84 -21.23
CA ARG A 110 -1.91 0.44 -21.29
C ARG A 110 -1.08 -0.34 -22.32
N GLU A 111 -0.91 0.21 -23.52
CA GLU A 111 -0.13 -0.45 -24.57
C GLU A 111 1.35 -0.59 -24.19
N ALA A 112 1.94 0.42 -23.53
CA ALA A 112 3.30 0.36 -23.01
C ALA A 112 3.47 -0.77 -21.98
N CYS A 113 2.56 -0.88 -21.00
CA CYS A 113 2.57 -1.98 -20.04
C CYS A 113 2.42 -3.34 -20.74
N LEU A 114 1.51 -3.46 -21.71
CA LEU A 114 1.32 -4.72 -22.46
C LEU A 114 2.56 -5.09 -23.29
N ARG A 115 3.28 -4.12 -23.88
CA ARG A 115 4.56 -4.38 -24.54
C ARG A 115 5.61 -4.94 -23.58
N VAL A 116 5.71 -4.38 -22.38
CA VAL A 116 6.62 -4.88 -21.35
C VAL A 116 6.21 -6.28 -20.90
N ALA A 117 4.91 -6.51 -20.65
CA ALA A 117 4.36 -7.81 -20.26
C ALA A 117 4.64 -8.93 -21.28
N ARG A 118 4.62 -8.61 -22.58
CA ARG A 118 4.96 -9.57 -23.65
C ARG A 118 6.43 -9.98 -23.66
N ARG A 119 7.33 -9.09 -23.23
CA ARG A 119 8.78 -9.37 -23.16
C ARG A 119 9.16 -10.05 -21.84
N ALA A 120 8.65 -9.54 -20.72
CA ALA A 120 8.92 -10.03 -19.37
C ALA A 120 7.77 -10.94 -18.90
N THR A 121 7.65 -12.13 -19.50
CA THR A 121 6.47 -12.99 -19.33
C THR A 121 6.25 -13.50 -17.90
N ARG A 122 7.31 -13.59 -17.09
CA ARG A 122 7.27 -14.00 -15.68
C ARG A 122 7.04 -12.84 -14.70
N ASP A 123 7.33 -11.60 -15.11
CA ASP A 123 7.24 -10.43 -14.25
C ASP A 123 5.77 -10.01 -14.07
N PRO A 124 5.22 -10.01 -12.84
CA PRO A 124 3.86 -9.54 -12.60
C PRO A 124 3.74 -8.01 -12.65
N THR A 125 4.85 -7.27 -12.58
CA THR A 125 4.84 -5.81 -12.41
C THR A 125 4.11 -5.05 -13.53
N PRO A 126 4.24 -5.38 -14.82
CA PRO A 126 3.47 -4.73 -15.87
C PRO A 126 1.95 -4.88 -15.68
N TRP A 127 1.49 -6.02 -15.14
CA TRP A 127 0.10 -6.28 -14.82
C TRP A 127 -0.35 -5.57 -13.55
N LEU A 128 0.54 -5.44 -12.55
CA LEU A 128 0.32 -4.58 -11.38
C LEU A 128 0.09 -3.12 -11.81
N LEU A 129 0.91 -2.61 -12.73
CA LEU A 129 0.76 -1.25 -13.28
C LEU A 129 -0.53 -1.08 -14.07
N LEU A 130 -0.95 -2.11 -14.83
CA LEU A 130 -2.26 -2.13 -15.48
C LEU A 130 -3.41 -2.11 -14.48
N LEU A 131 -3.30 -2.81 -13.35
CA LEU A 131 -4.30 -2.76 -12.28
C LEU A 131 -4.37 -1.37 -11.64
N VAL A 132 -3.21 -0.73 -11.39
CA VAL A 132 -3.14 0.67 -10.92
C VAL A 132 -3.84 1.63 -11.88
N LEU A 133 -3.62 1.47 -13.20
CA LEU A 133 -4.28 2.27 -14.24
C LEU A 133 -5.78 1.98 -14.28
N ALA A 134 -6.17 0.71 -14.37
CA ALA A 134 -7.56 0.28 -14.52
C ALA A 134 -8.44 0.68 -13.34
N ARG A 135 -7.91 0.75 -12.12
CA ARG A 135 -8.63 1.28 -10.97
C ARG A 135 -9.10 2.73 -11.18
N ARG A 136 -8.34 3.54 -11.94
CA ARG A 136 -8.62 4.97 -12.13
C ARG A 136 -9.29 5.30 -13.45
N THR A 137 -9.01 4.53 -14.50
CA THR A 137 -9.42 4.87 -15.86
C THR A 137 -10.03 3.70 -16.63
N GLY A 138 -10.09 2.51 -16.04
CA GLY A 138 -10.54 1.29 -16.71
C GLY A 138 -11.86 0.76 -16.18
N SER A 139 -12.34 -0.31 -16.81
CA SER A 139 -13.53 -1.04 -16.39
C SER A 139 -13.24 -2.09 -15.30
N ASP A 140 -14.31 -2.60 -14.70
CA ASP A 140 -14.25 -3.71 -13.74
C ASP A 140 -13.58 -4.96 -14.35
N ASP A 141 -13.86 -5.27 -15.62
CA ASP A 141 -13.27 -6.39 -16.34
C ASP A 141 -11.76 -6.21 -16.55
N GLU A 142 -11.31 -4.98 -16.80
CA GLU A 142 -9.89 -4.67 -16.92
C GLU A 142 -9.15 -4.83 -15.60
N GLN A 143 -9.78 -4.42 -14.49
CA GLN A 143 -9.24 -4.62 -13.14
C GLN A 143 -9.08 -6.11 -12.83
N VAL A 144 -10.14 -6.91 -13.03
CA VAL A 144 -10.12 -8.36 -12.79
C VAL A 144 -9.06 -9.04 -13.66
N ARG A 145 -9.03 -8.72 -14.97
CA ARG A 145 -8.04 -9.28 -15.89
C ARG A 145 -6.60 -8.97 -15.46
N ALA A 146 -6.32 -7.72 -15.09
CA ALA A 146 -4.99 -7.33 -14.66
C ALA A 146 -4.59 -8.06 -13.36
N PHE A 147 -5.51 -8.16 -12.40
CA PHE A 147 -5.29 -8.88 -11.15
C PHE A 147 -5.03 -10.39 -11.36
N ASP A 148 -5.82 -11.05 -12.21
CA ASP A 148 -5.62 -12.47 -12.55
C ASP A 148 -4.26 -12.70 -13.20
N GLN A 149 -3.81 -11.79 -14.06
CA GLN A 149 -2.48 -11.88 -14.67
C GLN A 149 -1.35 -11.70 -13.65
N VAL A 150 -1.54 -10.85 -12.63
CA VAL A 150 -0.60 -10.77 -11.51
C VAL A 150 -0.59 -12.09 -10.74
N ARG A 151 -1.75 -12.59 -10.31
CA ARG A 151 -1.86 -13.82 -9.52
C ARG A 151 -1.34 -15.06 -10.25
N GLY A 152 -1.55 -15.16 -11.56
CA GLY A 152 -1.02 -16.24 -12.38
C GLY A 152 0.52 -16.30 -12.42
N ARG A 153 1.20 -15.20 -12.06
CA ARG A 153 2.67 -15.10 -11.98
C ARG A 153 3.17 -15.14 -10.54
N HIS A 154 2.46 -14.46 -9.64
CA HIS A 154 2.75 -14.39 -8.23
C HIS A 154 1.43 -14.41 -7.41
N ARG A 155 1.03 -15.62 -7.00
CA ARG A 155 -0.26 -15.88 -6.33
C ARG A 155 -0.49 -15.03 -5.08
N GLY A 156 0.58 -14.76 -4.31
CA GLY A 156 0.54 -14.00 -3.06
C GLY A 156 0.94 -12.54 -3.18
N HIS A 157 1.01 -11.95 -4.39
CA HIS A 157 1.54 -10.60 -4.58
C HIS A 157 0.76 -9.57 -3.74
N HIS A 158 1.41 -9.02 -2.73
CA HIS A 158 0.80 -8.21 -1.68
C HIS A 158 0.11 -6.96 -2.23
N HIS A 159 0.86 -6.17 -3.01
CA HIS A 159 0.36 -4.91 -3.54
C HIS A 159 -0.88 -5.09 -4.42
N ALA A 160 -0.90 -6.15 -5.25
CA ALA A 160 -2.03 -6.41 -6.12
C ALA A 160 -3.31 -6.78 -5.36
N HIS A 161 -3.21 -7.54 -4.27
CA HIS A 161 -4.36 -7.88 -3.43
C HIS A 161 -4.92 -6.64 -2.72
N HIS A 162 -4.06 -5.75 -2.21
CA HIS A 162 -4.52 -4.47 -1.66
C HIS A 162 -5.21 -3.61 -2.72
N LEU A 163 -4.66 -3.53 -3.94
CA LEU A 163 -5.28 -2.77 -5.03
C LEU A 163 -6.63 -3.36 -5.44
N MET A 164 -6.73 -4.68 -5.56
CA MET A 164 -8.00 -5.33 -5.90
C MET A 164 -9.04 -5.13 -4.79
N THR A 165 -8.62 -5.19 -3.52
CA THR A 165 -9.47 -4.84 -2.37
C THR A 165 -10.01 -3.41 -2.50
N GLN A 166 -9.16 -2.46 -2.88
CA GLN A 166 -9.57 -1.07 -3.11
C GLN A 166 -10.54 -0.92 -4.29
N CYS A 167 -10.29 -1.61 -5.42
CA CYS A 167 -11.20 -1.63 -6.57
C CYS A 167 -12.58 -2.13 -6.16
N LEU A 168 -12.64 -3.28 -5.48
CA LEU A 168 -13.90 -3.87 -5.03
C LEU A 168 -14.60 -2.99 -4.01
N ALA A 169 -13.88 -2.43 -3.04
CA ALA A 169 -14.47 -1.55 -2.04
C ALA A 169 -15.11 -0.29 -2.64
N GLU A 170 -14.63 0.18 -3.80
CA GLU A 170 -15.15 1.36 -4.51
C GLU A 170 -16.41 1.07 -5.33
N ARG A 171 -16.69 -0.21 -5.64
CA ARG A 171 -17.90 -0.58 -6.36
C ARG A 171 -19.09 -0.41 -5.44
N GLN A 172 -20.01 0.47 -5.80
CA GLN A 172 -21.24 0.67 -5.03
C GLN A 172 -22.41 0.10 -5.84
N ARG A 173 -22.94 -1.05 -5.39
CA ARG A 173 -24.08 -1.73 -6.05
C ARG A 173 -25.43 -1.45 -5.38
N THR A 174 -25.42 -0.94 -4.15
CA THR A 174 -26.59 -0.68 -3.32
C THR A 174 -26.55 0.75 -2.78
N ASP A 175 -27.67 1.29 -2.32
CA ASP A 175 -27.72 2.59 -1.64
C ASP A 175 -27.46 2.39 -0.13
N GLY A 176 -26.22 2.11 0.27
CA GLY A 176 -25.92 1.89 1.69
C GLY A 176 -24.66 1.09 2.00
N ASP A 177 -24.46 0.86 3.30
CA ASP A 177 -23.56 -0.20 3.77
C ASP A 177 -24.23 -1.55 3.53
N ASP A 178 -23.51 -2.45 2.85
CA ASP A 178 -23.94 -3.81 2.55
C ASP A 178 -23.04 -4.77 3.35
N PRO A 179 -23.57 -5.44 4.40
CA PRO A 179 -22.80 -6.42 5.16
C PRO A 179 -22.28 -7.59 4.32
N PHE A 180 -22.86 -7.84 3.14
CA PHE A 180 -22.47 -8.89 2.21
C PHE A 180 -21.71 -8.35 0.99
N HIS A 181 -21.11 -7.17 1.11
CA HIS A 181 -20.34 -6.56 0.04
C HIS A 181 -19.26 -7.53 -0.49
N GLU A 182 -19.12 -7.62 -1.81
CA GLU A 182 -18.23 -8.58 -2.49
C GLU A 182 -16.76 -8.51 -2.08
N VAL A 183 -16.34 -7.38 -1.50
CA VAL A 183 -14.96 -7.19 -1.03
C VAL A 183 -14.65 -8.03 0.21
N TYR A 184 -15.66 -8.28 1.06
CA TYR A 184 -15.49 -9.09 2.25
C TYR A 184 -15.28 -10.55 1.86
N GLU A 185 -16.12 -11.10 0.98
CA GLU A 185 -15.95 -12.45 0.43
C GLU A 185 -14.59 -12.61 -0.26
N PHE A 186 -14.20 -11.65 -1.11
CA PHE A 186 -12.91 -11.67 -1.77
C PHE A 186 -11.73 -11.72 -0.79
N THR A 187 -11.75 -10.89 0.25
CA THR A 187 -10.63 -10.80 1.18
C THR A 187 -10.56 -11.98 2.14
N GLU A 188 -11.69 -12.55 2.56
CA GLU A 188 -11.75 -13.81 3.30
C GLU A 188 -11.21 -14.97 2.47
N TRP A 189 -11.60 -15.08 1.19
CA TRP A 189 -11.07 -16.07 0.27
C TRP A 189 -9.56 -15.92 0.08
N ALA A 190 -9.07 -14.70 -0.19
CA ALA A 190 -7.66 -14.44 -0.43
C ALA A 190 -6.80 -14.75 0.81
N ALA A 191 -7.26 -14.37 2.00
CA ALA A 191 -6.59 -14.68 3.26
C ALA A 191 -6.57 -16.19 3.53
N GLY A 192 -7.70 -16.88 3.34
CA GLY A 192 -7.80 -18.33 3.54
C GLY A 192 -6.94 -19.13 2.56
N GLU A 193 -6.88 -18.71 1.30
CA GLU A 193 -6.06 -19.34 0.27
C GLU A 193 -4.56 -19.17 0.52
N ALA A 194 -4.15 -18.00 1.03
CA ALA A 194 -2.74 -17.71 1.32
C ALA A 194 -2.23 -18.40 2.60
N GLY A 195 -3.14 -18.75 3.52
CA GLY A 195 -2.84 -19.38 4.79
C GLY A 195 -2.44 -18.37 5.90
N PRO A 196 -2.44 -18.82 7.16
CA PRO A 196 -2.32 -17.95 8.34
C PRO A 196 -0.93 -17.34 8.56
N SER A 197 0.10 -17.80 7.84
CA SER A 197 1.45 -17.24 7.89
C SER A 197 1.70 -16.21 6.78
N SER A 198 0.70 -15.87 5.97
CA SER A 198 0.84 -14.92 4.87
C SER A 198 0.51 -13.50 5.32
N PRO A 199 1.20 -12.46 4.82
CA PRO A 199 0.77 -11.08 4.98
C PRO A 199 -0.65 -10.79 4.51
N LEU A 200 -1.19 -11.62 3.60
CA LEU A 200 -2.56 -11.46 3.10
C LEU A 200 -3.64 -11.75 4.16
N THR A 201 -3.28 -12.31 5.33
CA THR A 201 -4.21 -12.49 6.44
C THR A 201 -4.77 -11.16 6.96
N VAL A 202 -4.11 -10.02 6.72
CA VAL A 202 -4.60 -8.69 7.09
C VAL A 202 -5.74 -8.18 6.19
N LEU A 203 -5.99 -8.80 5.03
CA LEU A 203 -6.90 -8.26 4.01
C LEU A 203 -8.34 -8.03 4.48
N PRO A 204 -8.97 -8.88 5.32
CA PRO A 204 -10.32 -8.58 5.83
C PRO A 204 -10.40 -7.25 6.60
N LEU A 205 -9.36 -6.90 7.36
CA LEU A 205 -9.28 -5.59 8.00
C LEU A 205 -9.08 -4.47 6.97
N VAL A 206 -8.26 -4.71 5.95
CA VAL A 206 -8.07 -3.74 4.85
C VAL A 206 -9.39 -3.47 4.14
N ALA A 207 -10.19 -4.51 3.87
CA ALA A 207 -11.53 -4.39 3.28
C ALA A 207 -12.46 -3.53 4.13
N LEU A 208 -12.50 -3.77 5.45
CA LEU A 208 -13.28 -2.94 6.39
C LEU A 208 -12.89 -1.46 6.29
N VAL A 209 -11.58 -1.15 6.34
CA VAL A 209 -11.11 0.23 6.30
C VAL A 209 -11.33 0.88 4.93
N GLU A 210 -11.19 0.13 3.83
CA GLU A 210 -11.49 0.63 2.48
C GLU A 210 -12.98 0.84 2.24
N ARG A 211 -13.85 -0.01 2.82
CA ARG A 211 -15.30 0.18 2.77
C ARG A 211 -15.73 1.39 3.56
N TYR A 212 -15.18 1.62 4.76
CA TYR A 212 -15.39 2.87 5.48
C TYR A 212 -15.07 4.08 4.59
N ARG A 213 -13.89 4.10 3.95
CA ARG A 213 -13.51 5.20 3.05
C ARG A 213 -14.54 5.40 1.93
N ALA A 214 -14.94 4.33 1.24
CA ALA A 214 -15.87 4.41 0.12
C ALA A 214 -17.25 4.92 0.57
N LEU A 215 -17.78 4.38 1.68
CA LEU A 215 -19.06 4.78 2.25
C LEU A 215 -19.06 6.22 2.77
N ALA A 216 -17.95 6.66 3.39
CA ALA A 216 -17.80 8.04 3.84
C ALA A 216 -17.71 9.02 2.66
N ALA A 217 -16.98 8.65 1.60
CA ALA A 217 -16.91 9.46 0.38
C ALA A 217 -18.26 9.56 -0.35
N ALA A 218 -19.10 8.52 -0.28
CA ALA A 218 -20.46 8.51 -0.81
C ALA A 218 -21.48 9.23 0.09
N GLY A 219 -21.08 9.70 1.29
CA GLY A 219 -21.97 10.32 2.26
C GLY A 219 -22.89 9.34 3.00
N THR A 220 -22.70 8.04 2.83
CA THR A 220 -23.44 6.98 3.55
C THR A 220 -23.01 6.88 5.01
N LEU A 221 -21.71 7.08 5.28
CA LEU A 221 -21.16 7.15 6.63
C LEU A 221 -20.60 8.55 6.92
N PRO A 222 -20.51 8.96 8.20
CA PRO A 222 -19.86 10.21 8.56
C PRO A 222 -18.37 10.24 8.17
N PRO A 223 -17.84 11.41 7.79
CA PRO A 223 -16.43 11.56 7.44
C PRO A 223 -15.49 11.53 8.64
N ASP A 224 -16.01 11.65 9.87
CA ASP A 224 -15.24 11.44 11.08
C ASP A 224 -15.34 9.95 11.48
N PRO A 225 -14.22 9.19 11.49
CA PRO A 225 -14.25 7.78 11.86
C PRO A 225 -14.43 7.56 13.37
N ASP A 226 -14.30 8.58 14.21
CA ASP A 226 -14.25 8.39 15.65
C ASP A 226 -15.63 7.95 16.20
N ARG A 227 -15.62 6.88 17.00
CA ARG A 227 -16.80 6.36 17.75
C ARG A 227 -17.98 5.95 16.85
N LEU A 228 -17.73 5.65 15.58
CA LEU A 228 -18.77 5.13 14.69
C LEU A 228 -19.15 3.68 15.07
N PRO A 229 -20.45 3.33 15.13
CA PRO A 229 -20.90 1.95 15.31
C PRO A 229 -20.34 0.97 14.27
N TYR A 230 -19.92 1.48 13.11
CA TYR A 230 -19.25 0.75 12.04
C TYR A 230 -18.05 -0.08 12.54
N TRP A 231 -17.28 0.45 13.50
CA TRP A 231 -16.07 -0.21 14.01
C TRP A 231 -16.34 -1.24 15.12
N SER A 232 -17.56 -1.25 15.67
CA SER A 232 -17.92 -2.05 16.85
C SER A 232 -18.79 -3.27 16.52
N GLY A 233 -19.11 -3.50 15.24
CA GLY A 233 -19.86 -4.68 14.80
C GLY A 233 -19.05 -5.98 14.93
N PRO A 234 -19.70 -7.16 14.98
CA PRO A 234 -19.01 -8.45 15.06
C PRO A 234 -17.99 -8.70 13.94
N HIS A 235 -18.31 -8.26 12.71
CA HIS A 235 -17.42 -8.37 11.57
C HIS A 235 -16.15 -7.54 11.76
N ALA A 236 -16.29 -6.26 12.18
CA ALA A 236 -15.16 -5.38 12.45
C ALA A 236 -14.23 -5.95 13.54
N HIS A 237 -14.81 -6.40 14.66
CA HIS A 237 -14.05 -7.01 15.75
C HIS A 237 -13.28 -8.26 15.28
N ASN A 238 -13.92 -9.15 14.52
CA ASN A 238 -13.27 -10.34 14.00
C ASN A 238 -12.12 -10.01 13.04
N SER A 239 -12.30 -9.03 12.15
CA SER A 239 -11.27 -8.60 11.19
C SER A 239 -10.06 -7.96 11.88
N VAL A 240 -10.28 -7.11 12.90
CA VAL A 240 -9.19 -6.52 13.70
C VAL A 240 -8.43 -7.60 14.46
N ARG A 241 -9.15 -8.45 15.20
CA ARG A 241 -8.54 -9.53 15.99
C ARG A 241 -7.73 -10.51 15.14
N ALA A 242 -8.29 -10.98 14.02
CA ALA A 242 -7.58 -11.91 13.13
C ALA A 242 -6.29 -11.29 12.57
N GLY A 243 -6.33 -10.00 12.20
CA GLY A 243 -5.13 -9.28 11.76
C GLY A 243 -4.11 -9.07 12.89
N PHE A 244 -4.56 -8.78 14.11
CA PHE A 244 -3.67 -8.62 15.26
C PHE A 244 -3.01 -9.95 15.67
N ASP A 245 -3.79 -11.04 15.72
CA ASP A 245 -3.28 -12.39 16.00
C ASP A 245 -2.25 -12.82 14.96
N TRP A 246 -2.50 -12.54 13.68
CA TRP A 246 -1.52 -12.74 12.61
C TRP A 246 -0.23 -11.95 12.87
N TRP A 247 -0.34 -10.66 13.22
CA TRP A 247 0.83 -9.83 13.51
C TRP A 247 1.65 -10.36 14.69
N LEU A 248 0.98 -10.84 15.75
CA LEU A 248 1.65 -11.44 16.90
C LEU A 248 2.36 -12.76 16.54
N ALA A 249 1.75 -13.56 15.65
CA ALA A 249 2.31 -14.83 15.21
C ALA A 249 3.40 -14.67 14.13
N TRP A 250 3.55 -13.49 13.53
CA TRP A 250 4.50 -13.25 12.44
C TRP A 250 5.96 -13.38 12.90
N ASP A 251 6.64 -14.42 12.39
CA ASP A 251 8.06 -14.68 12.60
C ASP A 251 8.91 -14.50 11.34
N GLY A 252 8.29 -14.14 10.22
CA GLY A 252 8.95 -13.96 8.92
C GLY A 252 9.82 -12.69 8.84
N PRO A 253 10.68 -12.58 7.82
CA PRO A 253 11.45 -11.37 7.58
C PRO A 253 10.54 -10.18 7.22
N PRO A 254 10.96 -8.93 7.46
CA PRO A 254 10.24 -7.77 6.94
C PRO A 254 10.06 -7.86 5.42
N TYR A 255 8.85 -7.59 4.94
CA TYR A 255 8.53 -7.46 3.51
C TYR A 255 8.26 -5.99 3.15
N PRO A 256 8.37 -5.59 1.87
CA PRO A 256 8.45 -4.18 1.46
C PRO A 256 7.29 -3.31 1.92
N ARG A 257 6.10 -3.90 2.07
CA ARG A 257 4.86 -3.20 2.37
C ARG A 257 4.34 -3.43 3.80
N MET A 258 5.10 -4.11 4.66
CA MET A 258 4.74 -4.31 6.07
C MET A 258 4.33 -3.01 6.80
N PRO A 259 4.97 -1.84 6.58
CA PRO A 259 4.52 -0.61 7.22
C PRO A 259 3.09 -0.21 6.88
N ILE A 260 2.57 -0.56 5.69
CA ILE A 260 1.18 -0.31 5.33
C ILE A 260 0.25 -1.14 6.21
N ASP A 261 0.52 -2.44 6.34
CA ASP A 261 -0.32 -3.36 7.10
C ASP A 261 -0.35 -3.00 8.58
N LEU A 262 0.80 -2.66 9.16
CA LEU A 262 0.88 -2.16 10.53
C LEU A 262 0.03 -0.89 10.73
N ASN A 263 0.02 0.02 9.76
CA ASN A 263 -0.80 1.23 9.85
C ASN A 263 -2.30 0.95 9.66
N TYR A 264 -2.71 -0.04 8.86
CA TYR A 264 -4.10 -0.52 8.81
C TYR A 264 -4.53 -1.18 10.13
N LEU A 265 -3.67 -2.03 10.70
CA LEU A 265 -3.89 -2.65 12.00
C LEU A 265 -4.06 -1.60 13.09
N ALA A 266 -3.16 -0.62 13.16
CA ALA A 266 -3.23 0.45 14.16
C ALA A 266 -4.49 1.30 13.99
N TYR A 267 -4.88 1.59 12.74
CA TYR A 267 -6.12 2.33 12.45
C TYR A 267 -7.37 1.56 12.90
N GLY A 268 -7.45 0.26 12.55
CA GLY A 268 -8.55 -0.60 12.95
C GLY A 268 -8.66 -0.74 14.48
N ALA A 269 -7.58 -1.13 15.14
CA ALA A 269 -7.55 -1.29 16.60
C ALA A 269 -7.89 0.02 17.33
N PHE A 270 -7.39 1.16 16.84
CA PHE A 270 -7.69 2.47 17.43
C PHE A 270 -9.19 2.81 17.33
N HIS A 271 -9.79 2.71 16.14
CA HIS A 271 -11.20 3.10 15.96
C HIS A 271 -12.19 2.07 16.51
N SER A 272 -11.80 0.80 16.65
CA SER A 272 -12.59 -0.23 17.36
C SER A 272 -12.55 -0.08 18.89
N GLY A 273 -11.65 0.76 19.43
CA GLY A 273 -11.54 1.04 20.86
C GLY A 273 -10.61 0.09 21.63
N ASP A 274 -9.87 -0.77 20.95
CA ASP A 274 -8.92 -1.72 21.54
C ASP A 274 -7.59 -1.03 21.87
N THR A 275 -7.59 -0.26 22.96
CA THR A 275 -6.47 0.61 23.37
C THR A 275 -5.15 -0.14 23.59
N VAL A 276 -5.18 -1.38 24.10
CA VAL A 276 -3.98 -2.19 24.36
C VAL A 276 -3.33 -2.63 23.05
N GLU A 277 -4.11 -3.15 22.12
CA GLU A 277 -3.63 -3.59 20.79
C GLU A 277 -3.12 -2.39 20.00
N ALA A 278 -3.87 -1.29 20.00
CA ALA A 278 -3.46 -0.04 19.37
C ALA A 278 -2.13 0.48 19.93
N ALA A 279 -1.95 0.50 21.25
CA ALA A 279 -0.70 0.93 21.88
C ALA A 279 0.48 0.06 21.47
N ALA A 280 0.32 -1.27 21.44
CA ALA A 280 1.35 -2.21 21.00
C ALA A 280 1.77 -1.94 19.53
N LEU A 281 0.80 -1.73 18.64
CA LEU A 281 1.04 -1.40 17.23
C LEU A 281 1.73 -0.04 17.08
N PHE A 282 1.29 1.00 17.79
CA PHE A 282 1.94 2.32 17.75
C PHE A 282 3.37 2.31 18.29
N HIS A 283 3.66 1.49 19.31
CA HIS A 283 5.03 1.25 19.75
C HIS A 283 5.86 0.59 18.66
N ARG A 284 5.31 -0.40 17.95
CA ARG A 284 5.99 -1.09 16.83
C ARG A 284 6.25 -0.16 15.64
N ILE A 285 5.28 0.68 15.27
CA ILE A 285 5.37 1.62 14.14
C ILE A 285 6.32 2.78 14.44
N GLY A 286 6.34 3.26 15.69
CA GLY A 286 7.11 4.44 16.07
C GLY A 286 6.65 5.69 15.30
N ALA A 287 7.54 6.27 14.50
CA ALA A 287 7.26 7.47 13.70
C ALA A 287 6.92 7.18 12.22
N ALA A 288 6.88 5.90 11.82
CA ALA A 288 6.71 5.49 10.42
C ALA A 288 5.23 5.45 10.00
N ALA A 289 4.54 6.60 10.04
CA ALA A 289 3.17 6.69 9.55
C ALA A 289 3.11 6.57 8.03
N THR A 290 2.07 5.94 7.52
CA THR A 290 1.74 5.93 6.10
C THR A 290 0.66 6.98 5.78
N ARG A 291 0.54 7.37 4.51
CA ARG A 291 -0.55 8.26 4.08
C ARG A 291 -1.92 7.58 4.30
N VAL A 292 -2.03 6.34 3.85
CA VAL A 292 -3.21 5.50 3.97
C VAL A 292 -2.98 4.51 5.10
N PRO A 293 -3.94 4.29 6.02
CA PRO A 293 -5.33 4.81 5.99
C PRO A 293 -5.54 6.18 6.68
N TRP A 294 -4.52 6.78 7.26
CA TRP A 294 -4.66 8.00 8.09
C TRP A 294 -5.19 9.24 7.36
N SER A 295 -5.18 9.24 6.02
CA SER A 295 -5.82 10.28 5.22
C SER A 295 -7.33 10.10 5.06
N TYR A 296 -7.93 9.01 5.52
CA TYR A 296 -9.33 8.70 5.23
C TYR A 296 -10.32 9.51 6.09
N PRO A 297 -11.47 9.93 5.49
CA PRO A 297 -11.68 10.02 4.04
C PRO A 297 -10.81 11.13 3.41
N ASP A 298 -10.68 12.29 4.07
CA ASP A 298 -9.90 13.45 3.59
C ASP A 298 -9.19 14.19 4.75
N ARG A 299 -8.60 13.44 5.68
CA ARG A 299 -7.87 13.97 6.85
C ARG A 299 -6.40 14.27 6.51
N ASP A 300 -5.76 15.13 7.32
CA ASP A 300 -4.30 15.24 7.32
C ASP A 300 -3.71 13.98 7.99
N PRO A 301 -3.02 13.11 7.25
CA PRO A 301 -2.55 11.83 7.77
C PRO A 301 -1.52 11.98 8.89
N ARG A 302 -0.72 13.07 8.90
CA ARG A 302 0.26 13.28 9.96
C ARG A 302 -0.41 13.71 11.25
N LYS A 303 -1.44 14.54 11.17
CA LYS A 303 -2.23 14.96 12.34
C LYS A 303 -3.04 13.79 12.88
N ALA A 304 -3.74 13.05 12.01
CA ALA A 304 -4.55 11.90 12.40
C ALA A 304 -3.71 10.80 13.08
N PHE A 305 -2.60 10.39 12.46
CA PHE A 305 -1.70 9.40 13.06
C PHE A 305 -1.15 9.85 14.42
N ARG A 306 -0.70 11.11 14.54
CA ARG A 306 -0.15 11.62 15.80
C ARG A 306 -1.21 11.66 16.89
N ALA A 307 -2.40 12.17 16.60
CA ALA A 307 -3.49 12.23 17.57
C ALA A 307 -3.85 10.82 18.07
N ALA A 308 -4.02 9.86 17.15
CA ALA A 308 -4.34 8.48 17.52
C ALA A 308 -3.21 7.83 18.35
N ARG A 309 -1.96 8.06 17.95
CA ARG A 309 -0.78 7.57 18.68
C ARG A 309 -0.66 8.18 20.07
N ASP A 310 -0.80 9.49 20.19
CA ASP A 310 -0.66 10.20 21.46
C ASP A 310 -1.78 9.79 22.43
N HIS A 311 -3.01 9.62 21.92
CA HIS A 311 -4.12 9.08 22.69
C HIS A 311 -3.87 7.65 23.18
N ALA A 312 -3.52 6.73 22.27
CA ALA A 312 -3.30 5.32 22.60
C ALA A 312 -2.11 5.10 23.55
N LEU A 313 -1.10 5.98 23.51
CA LEU A 313 0.07 5.91 24.37
C LEU A 313 -0.06 6.73 25.66
N GLY A 314 -1.21 7.36 25.91
CA GLY A 314 -1.47 8.15 27.11
C GLY A 314 -0.67 9.46 27.19
N PHE A 315 -0.34 10.07 26.05
CA PHE A 315 0.36 11.35 25.94
C PHE A 315 -0.59 12.55 25.79
N ASP A 316 -1.91 12.37 25.88
CA ASP A 316 -2.86 13.48 25.82
C ASP A 316 -2.61 14.48 26.97
N PRO A 317 -2.45 15.79 26.68
CA PRO A 317 -2.55 16.82 27.70
C PRO A 317 -4.03 16.89 28.11
N SER A 318 -4.27 16.74 29.41
CA SER A 318 -5.58 16.91 30.06
C SER A 318 -6.24 18.25 29.71
#